data_AF-A0A847SY58-F1
#
_entry.id   AF-A0A847SY58-F1
#
_cell.length_a   1.000
_cell.length_b   1.000
_cell.length_c   1.000
_cell.angle_alpha   90.00
_cell.angle_beta   90.00
_cell.angle_gamma   90.00
#
_symmetry.space_group_name_H-M   'P 1'
#
loop_
_entity.id
_entity.type
_entity.pdbx_description
1 polymer ?
#
loop_
_entity_poly.entity_id
_entity_poly.type
_entity_poly.pdbx_seq_one_letter_code
_entity_poly.pdbx_strand_id
1 'polypeptide(L)'
;MTETAENTQLFDYDHWNSQLPTLSKDYQGASPYPHIVLENFLNPDVLTTCSQEFDKLNEEDGWINYVHYNENKAGLNKLDLLPATIKRTINELNSPEFLAFLSELTGIKGLMKDDLLEGGGIHQSKRGGYLNIHADFTVHPHHRHWQRRVNVLVYLNPDWVEEWGGKLELWDTQMKACEKKVLPVFNRCVIFNTDADSYHGHPEPTTCPEDRHRRSIALYYYTEEAQPFRRATHYMVRPGEEKKKFMVKLDNTMVAVYTEIKGMLGSNDKVVSKILRFFSGKKKK
;
A
#
# COMPACT_ATOMS: atom_id res chain seq x y z
N MET A 1 19.20 -25.79 -4.09
CA MET A 1 19.11 -24.32 -4.22
C MET A 1 18.17 -23.69 -3.20
N THR A 2 17.49 -24.46 -2.34
CA THR A 2 16.54 -23.94 -1.34
C THR A 2 17.19 -23.50 -0.02
N GLU A 3 18.40 -23.96 0.30
CA GLU A 3 19.07 -23.70 1.58
C GLU A 3 19.78 -22.32 1.66
N THR A 4 20.03 -21.66 0.52
CA THR A 4 20.78 -20.39 0.46
C THR A 4 19.91 -19.16 0.70
N ALA A 5 18.62 -19.20 0.38
CA ALA A 5 17.73 -18.03 0.53
C ALA A 5 17.36 -17.74 1.99
N GLU A 6 17.26 -18.75 2.85
CA GLU A 6 16.83 -18.58 4.25
C GLU A 6 17.83 -17.78 5.11
N ASN A 7 19.14 -17.92 4.84
CA ASN A 7 20.20 -17.22 5.56
C ASN A 7 20.73 -15.97 4.85
N THR A 8 20.22 -15.65 3.65
CA THR A 8 20.64 -14.44 2.94
C THR A 8 20.07 -13.21 3.65
N GLN A 9 20.93 -12.26 4.03
CA GLN A 9 20.54 -10.98 4.61
C GLN A 9 19.51 -10.30 3.70
N LEU A 10 18.33 -9.98 4.23
CA LEU A 10 17.20 -9.45 3.45
C LEU A 10 17.28 -7.92 3.34
N PHE A 11 17.55 -7.26 4.47
CA PHE A 11 17.69 -5.82 4.58
C PHE A 11 19.09 -5.50 5.12
N ASP A 12 19.84 -4.66 4.40
CA ASP A 12 21.20 -4.29 4.77
C ASP A 12 21.19 -3.12 5.77
N TYR A 13 21.00 -3.45 7.06
CA TYR A 13 20.94 -2.46 8.12
C TYR A 13 22.21 -1.60 8.20
N ASP A 14 23.40 -2.17 7.97
CA ASP A 14 24.65 -1.41 8.06
C ASP A 14 24.70 -0.35 6.94
N HIS A 15 24.38 -0.76 5.70
CA HIS A 15 24.29 0.15 4.56
C HIS A 15 23.28 1.27 4.81
N TRP A 16 22.06 0.93 5.24
CA TRP A 16 20.99 1.90 5.41
C TRP A 16 21.20 2.81 6.63
N ASN A 17 21.67 2.26 7.76
CA ASN A 17 21.97 3.05 8.97
C ASN A 17 23.11 4.04 8.74
N SER A 18 24.12 3.68 7.92
CA SER A 18 25.22 4.60 7.60
C SER A 18 24.78 5.87 6.86
N GLN A 19 23.65 5.81 6.14
CA GLN A 19 23.08 6.91 5.35
C GLN A 19 21.92 7.62 6.05
N LEU A 20 21.41 7.04 7.13
CA LEU A 20 20.19 7.45 7.81
C LEU A 20 20.16 8.93 8.24
N PRO A 21 21.27 9.56 8.70
CA PRO A 21 21.25 11.00 9.03
C PRO A 21 20.92 11.90 7.84
N THR A 22 21.31 11.51 6.63
CA THR A 22 21.00 12.24 5.40
C THR A 22 19.59 11.89 4.92
N LEU A 23 19.28 10.60 4.83
CA LEU A 23 17.97 10.12 4.38
C LEU A 23 16.81 10.65 5.25
N SER A 24 17.03 10.76 6.56
CA SER A 24 16.04 11.30 7.50
C SER A 24 15.73 12.77 7.24
N LYS A 25 16.75 13.58 6.92
CA LYS A 25 16.54 15.00 6.53
C LYS A 25 15.82 15.10 5.19
N ASP A 26 16.23 14.31 4.21
CA ASP A 26 15.62 14.28 2.88
C ASP A 26 14.15 13.85 2.96
N TYR A 27 13.85 12.81 3.74
CA TYR A 27 12.50 12.32 3.99
C TYR A 27 11.63 13.39 4.65
N GLN A 28 12.06 13.91 5.80
CA GLN A 28 11.25 14.84 6.61
C GLN A 28 11.06 16.19 5.93
N GLY A 29 12.02 16.62 5.10
CA GLY A 29 11.96 17.86 4.34
C GLY A 29 11.27 17.75 2.97
N ALA A 30 10.82 16.56 2.56
CA ALA A 30 10.25 16.35 1.23
C ALA A 30 8.85 16.96 1.06
N SER A 31 8.54 17.37 -0.18
CA SER A 31 7.23 17.89 -0.64
C SER A 31 6.62 16.92 -1.66
N PRO A 32 5.32 16.59 -1.63
CA PRO A 32 4.21 17.34 -1.01
C PRO A 32 3.97 17.08 0.48
N TYR A 33 4.53 16.00 1.00
CA TYR A 33 4.58 15.61 2.40
C TYR A 33 5.79 14.68 2.58
N PRO A 34 6.21 14.38 3.83
CA PRO A 34 7.40 13.57 4.05
C PRO A 34 7.35 12.24 3.31
N HIS A 35 8.34 12.00 2.45
CA HIS A 35 8.45 10.81 1.62
C HIS A 35 9.88 10.61 1.12
N ILE A 36 10.21 9.38 0.73
CA ILE A 36 11.47 9.05 0.07
C ILE A 36 11.27 7.89 -0.90
N VAL A 37 12.10 7.86 -1.94
CA VAL A 37 12.20 6.74 -2.89
C VAL A 37 13.59 6.14 -2.73
N LEU A 38 13.64 4.85 -2.40
CA LEU A 38 14.87 4.10 -2.20
C LEU A 38 15.00 3.04 -3.30
N GLU A 39 16.12 3.06 -4.00
CA GLU A 39 16.44 2.07 -5.04
C GLU A 39 17.21 0.91 -4.43
N ASN A 40 17.04 -0.29 -5.00
CA ASN A 40 17.70 -1.51 -4.52
C ASN A 40 17.49 -1.74 -3.01
N PHE A 41 16.26 -1.55 -2.55
CA PHE A 41 15.92 -1.46 -1.13
C PHE A 41 16.22 -2.74 -0.34
N LEU A 42 15.90 -3.88 -0.94
CA LEU A 42 16.10 -5.21 -0.35
C LEU A 42 17.16 -5.99 -1.12
N ASN A 43 17.61 -7.11 -0.57
CA ASN A 43 18.42 -8.05 -1.29
C ASN A 43 17.71 -8.51 -2.59
N PRO A 44 18.32 -8.30 -3.77
CA PRO A 44 17.66 -8.55 -5.05
C PRO A 44 17.31 -10.03 -5.25
N ASP A 45 18.14 -10.97 -4.78
CA ASP A 45 17.89 -12.41 -4.93
C ASP A 45 16.65 -12.85 -4.13
N VAL A 46 16.50 -12.31 -2.92
CA VAL A 46 15.31 -12.52 -2.09
C VAL A 46 14.07 -11.96 -2.79
N LEU A 47 14.16 -10.73 -3.33
CA LEU A 47 13.02 -10.10 -3.98
C LEU A 47 12.64 -10.77 -5.32
N THR A 48 13.63 -11.30 -6.06
CA THR A 48 13.39 -12.14 -7.24
C THR A 48 12.61 -13.39 -6.86
N THR A 49 12.97 -14.03 -5.74
CA THR A 49 12.23 -15.19 -5.21
C THR A 49 10.80 -14.81 -4.83
N CYS A 50 10.60 -13.68 -4.16
CA CYS A 50 9.25 -13.15 -3.87
C CYS A 50 8.44 -12.92 -5.16
N SER A 51 9.04 -12.33 -6.20
CA SER A 51 8.37 -12.11 -7.49
C SER A 51 7.92 -13.42 -8.14
N GLN A 52 8.73 -14.48 -8.07
CA GLN A 52 8.37 -15.81 -8.57
C GLN A 52 7.29 -16.49 -7.73
N GLU A 53 7.29 -16.24 -6.41
CA GLU A 53 6.25 -16.75 -5.51
C GLU A 53 4.87 -16.13 -5.81
N PHE A 54 4.82 -14.86 -6.24
CA PHE A 54 3.58 -14.23 -6.69
C PHE A 54 2.93 -14.95 -7.88
N ASP A 55 3.72 -15.56 -8.77
CA ASP A 55 3.20 -16.29 -9.94
C ASP A 55 2.56 -17.63 -9.58
N LYS A 56 2.85 -18.14 -8.39
CA LYS A 56 2.29 -19.40 -7.88
C LYS A 56 0.95 -19.20 -7.16
N LEU A 57 0.61 -17.95 -6.83
CA LEU A 57 -0.65 -17.60 -6.17
C LEU A 57 -1.81 -17.57 -7.17
N ASN A 58 -2.95 -18.09 -6.75
CA ASN A 58 -4.19 -18.16 -7.50
C ASN A 58 -5.38 -17.62 -6.68
N GLU A 59 -6.57 -17.57 -7.27
CA GLU A 59 -7.75 -16.97 -6.61
C GLU A 59 -8.19 -17.69 -5.32
N GLU A 60 -7.87 -18.97 -5.17
CA GLU A 60 -8.25 -19.78 -4.01
C GLU A 60 -7.44 -19.43 -2.75
N ASP A 61 -6.29 -18.75 -2.91
CA ASP A 61 -5.41 -18.33 -1.81
C ASP A 61 -5.98 -17.18 -0.97
N GLY A 62 -7.21 -16.75 -1.27
CA GLY A 62 -7.96 -15.82 -0.42
C GLY A 62 -7.78 -14.35 -0.77
N TRP A 63 -7.49 -14.05 -2.04
CA TRP A 63 -7.45 -12.68 -2.55
C TRP A 63 -8.75 -11.91 -2.24
N ILE A 64 -8.57 -10.70 -1.74
CA ILE A 64 -9.62 -9.69 -1.60
C ILE A 64 -9.63 -8.88 -2.88
N ASN A 65 -10.73 -8.94 -3.61
CA ASN A 65 -10.92 -8.17 -4.85
C ASN A 65 -11.54 -6.81 -4.52
N TYR A 66 -10.71 -5.78 -4.64
CA TYR A 66 -11.06 -4.38 -4.46
C TYR A 66 -11.48 -3.80 -5.81
N VAL A 67 -12.77 -3.97 -6.12
CA VAL A 67 -13.35 -3.56 -7.41
C VAL A 67 -14.60 -2.72 -7.18
N HIS A 68 -14.42 -1.40 -7.26
CA HIS A 68 -15.50 -0.42 -7.25
C HIS A 68 -15.14 0.77 -8.17
N TYR A 69 -15.77 1.93 -8.00
CA TYR A 69 -15.54 3.06 -8.92
C TYR A 69 -14.12 3.61 -8.86
N ASN A 70 -13.49 3.58 -7.69
CA ASN A 70 -12.20 4.22 -7.47
C ASN A 70 -11.00 3.27 -7.46
N GLU A 71 -11.22 1.97 -7.50
CA GLU A 71 -10.14 0.99 -7.53
C GLU A 71 -10.52 -0.28 -8.29
N ASN A 72 -9.50 -0.84 -8.93
CA ASN A 72 -9.52 -2.14 -9.57
C ASN A 72 -8.18 -2.83 -9.29
N LYS A 73 -8.11 -3.50 -8.15
CA LYS A 73 -6.92 -4.23 -7.69
C LYS A 73 -7.32 -5.43 -6.84
N ALA A 74 -6.36 -6.29 -6.54
CA ALA A 74 -6.49 -7.36 -5.57
C ALA A 74 -5.43 -7.22 -4.48
N GLY A 75 -5.78 -7.62 -3.25
CA GLY A 75 -4.84 -7.70 -2.13
C GLY A 75 -4.97 -9.03 -1.37
N LEU A 76 -3.91 -9.43 -0.69
CA LEU A 76 -3.88 -10.61 0.18
C LEU A 76 -3.13 -10.24 1.46
N ASN A 77 -3.85 -10.25 2.57
CA ASN A 77 -3.38 -9.82 3.89
C ASN A 77 -3.26 -10.95 4.92
N LYS A 78 -3.56 -12.19 4.52
CA LYS A 78 -3.45 -13.35 5.42
C LYS A 78 -2.04 -13.87 5.41
N LEU A 79 -1.22 -13.37 6.33
CA LEU A 79 0.20 -13.72 6.43
C LEU A 79 0.44 -15.23 6.35
N ASP A 80 -0.37 -16.04 7.03
CA ASP A 80 -0.22 -17.51 7.04
C ASP A 80 -0.37 -18.17 5.67
N LEU A 81 -1.18 -17.58 4.78
CA LEU A 81 -1.38 -18.06 3.41
C LEU A 81 -0.30 -17.56 2.44
N LEU A 82 0.58 -16.66 2.88
CA LEU A 82 1.64 -16.14 2.04
C LEU A 82 2.78 -17.15 1.88
N PRO A 83 3.37 -17.24 0.67
CA PRO A 83 4.58 -18.00 0.41
C PRO A 83 5.73 -17.62 1.36
N ALA A 84 6.65 -18.56 1.59
CA ALA A 84 7.64 -18.47 2.66
C ALA A 84 8.53 -17.22 2.54
N THR A 85 9.00 -16.88 1.34
CA THR A 85 9.92 -15.74 1.16
C THR A 85 9.20 -14.40 1.30
N ILE A 86 7.98 -14.28 0.77
CA ILE A 86 7.11 -13.12 0.99
C ILE A 86 6.82 -12.94 2.50
N LYS A 87 6.46 -14.02 3.21
CA LYS A 87 6.21 -14.01 4.65
C LYS A 87 7.44 -13.55 5.43
N ARG A 88 8.62 -14.10 5.11
CA ARG A 88 9.91 -13.67 5.69
C ARG A 88 10.19 -12.19 5.44
N THR A 89 9.93 -11.70 4.23
CA THR A 89 10.09 -10.29 3.87
C THR A 89 9.19 -9.38 4.70
N ILE A 90 7.92 -9.74 4.85
CA ILE A 90 6.98 -8.95 5.67
C ILE A 90 7.41 -8.96 7.14
N ASN A 91 7.84 -10.12 7.67
CA ASN A 91 8.31 -10.23 9.04
C ASN A 91 9.57 -9.39 9.31
N GLU A 92 10.52 -9.38 8.38
CA GLU A 92 11.72 -8.54 8.46
C GLU A 92 11.36 -7.05 8.49
N LEU A 93 10.47 -6.61 7.59
CA LEU A 93 9.98 -5.23 7.54
C LEU A 93 9.01 -4.88 8.68
N ASN A 94 8.70 -5.82 9.55
CA ASN A 94 7.94 -5.63 10.78
C ASN A 94 8.77 -5.95 12.03
N SER A 95 10.08 -6.21 11.88
CA SER A 95 10.98 -6.51 12.99
C SER A 95 11.20 -5.27 13.87
N PRO A 96 11.55 -5.45 15.16
CA PRO A 96 11.96 -4.36 16.02
C PRO A 96 13.10 -3.51 15.43
N GLU A 97 14.06 -4.15 14.78
CA GLU A 97 15.21 -3.51 14.13
C GLU A 97 14.76 -2.61 12.96
N PHE A 98 13.85 -3.10 12.11
CA PHE A 98 13.29 -2.30 11.03
C PHE A 98 12.41 -1.16 11.55
N LEU A 99 11.61 -1.39 12.60
CA LEU A 99 10.83 -0.32 13.23
C LEU A 99 11.72 0.78 13.81
N ALA A 100 12.88 0.43 14.37
CA ALA A 100 13.87 1.41 14.83
C ALA A 100 14.46 2.22 13.67
N PHE A 101 14.84 1.55 12.57
CA PHE A 101 15.28 2.22 11.34
C PHE A 101 14.20 3.18 10.80
N LEU A 102 12.95 2.72 10.70
CA LEU A 102 11.83 3.50 10.19
C LEU A 102 11.50 4.68 11.10
N SER A 103 11.60 4.50 12.42
CA SER A 103 11.36 5.56 13.40
C SER A 103 12.38 6.70 13.26
N GLU A 104 13.66 6.37 13.05
CA GLU A 104 14.73 7.36 12.86
C GLU A 104 14.66 8.03 11.47
N LEU A 105 14.38 7.26 10.41
CA LEU A 105 14.15 7.79 9.05
C LEU A 105 13.03 8.83 9.05
N THR A 106 11.91 8.51 9.70
CA THR A 106 10.69 9.31 9.62
C THR A 106 10.63 10.41 10.69
N GLY A 107 11.45 10.31 11.75
CA GLY A 107 11.35 11.14 12.95
C GLY A 107 10.11 10.84 13.82
N ILE A 108 9.32 9.82 13.47
CA ILE A 108 8.12 9.42 14.22
C ILE A 108 8.49 8.34 15.22
N LYS A 109 8.38 8.66 16.51
CA LYS A 109 8.66 7.72 17.60
C LYS A 109 7.47 6.80 17.86
N GLY A 110 7.76 5.60 18.37
CA GLY A 110 6.71 4.66 18.81
C GLY A 110 5.92 4.03 17.67
N LEU A 111 6.55 3.87 16.49
CA LEU A 111 5.93 3.15 15.38
C LEU A 111 5.68 1.69 15.76
N MET A 112 4.48 1.23 15.44
CA MET A 112 4.01 -0.14 15.64
C MET A 112 3.67 -0.74 14.28
N LYS A 113 3.97 -2.02 14.13
CA LYS A 113 3.49 -2.84 13.01
C LYS A 113 2.00 -3.17 13.15
N ASP A 114 1.39 -3.59 12.05
CA ASP A 114 0.07 -4.21 12.03
C ASP A 114 0.18 -5.70 11.69
N ASP A 115 -0.07 -6.55 12.68
CA ASP A 115 -0.04 -8.02 12.53
C ASP A 115 -1.22 -8.57 11.72
N LEU A 116 -2.31 -7.82 11.58
CA LEU A 116 -3.46 -8.20 10.77
C LEU A 116 -3.30 -7.83 9.30
N LEU A 117 -2.30 -6.99 8.98
CA LEU A 117 -2.05 -6.45 7.64
C LEU A 117 -3.32 -5.84 7.03
N GLU A 118 -4.12 -5.13 7.82
CA GLU A 118 -5.41 -4.61 7.41
C GLU A 118 -5.23 -3.57 6.28
N GLY A 119 -5.75 -3.91 5.10
CA GLY A 119 -5.51 -3.18 3.85
C GLY A 119 -4.09 -3.30 3.29
N GLY A 120 -3.15 -3.92 4.02
CA GLY A 120 -1.75 -4.13 3.65
C GLY A 120 -1.50 -5.49 2.99
N GLY A 121 -0.32 -6.06 3.21
CA GLY A 121 0.09 -7.36 2.67
C GLY A 121 0.61 -7.26 1.24
N ILE A 122 0.27 -8.23 0.39
CA ILE A 122 0.62 -8.18 -1.04
C ILE A 122 -0.51 -7.62 -1.88
N HIS A 123 -0.18 -6.80 -2.87
CA HIS A 123 -1.14 -6.15 -3.76
C HIS A 123 -0.78 -6.46 -5.21
N GLN A 124 -1.80 -6.60 -6.05
CA GLN A 124 -1.64 -6.85 -7.47
C GLN A 124 -2.70 -6.09 -8.28
N SER A 125 -2.27 -5.40 -9.34
CA SER A 125 -3.14 -4.82 -10.36
C SER A 125 -2.80 -5.43 -11.72
N LYS A 126 -3.80 -6.04 -12.37
CA LYS A 126 -3.69 -6.57 -13.74
C LYS A 126 -3.73 -5.43 -14.76
N ARG A 127 -3.64 -5.74 -16.06
CA ARG A 127 -3.92 -4.79 -17.14
C ARG A 127 -5.26 -4.08 -16.91
N GLY A 128 -5.26 -2.75 -17.02
CA GLY A 128 -6.42 -1.89 -16.74
C GLY A 128 -6.70 -1.69 -15.24
N GLY A 129 -5.81 -2.15 -14.35
CA GLY A 129 -5.90 -1.92 -12.92
C GLY A 129 -5.46 -0.50 -12.54
N TYR A 130 -6.13 0.08 -11.55
CA TYR A 130 -5.89 1.45 -11.08
C TYR A 130 -6.32 1.61 -9.62
N LEU A 131 -5.83 2.67 -9.00
CA LEU A 131 -6.29 3.17 -7.71
C LEU A 131 -6.30 4.69 -7.80
N ASN A 132 -7.50 5.29 -7.81
CA ASN A 132 -7.66 6.73 -7.92
C ASN A 132 -7.01 7.46 -6.75
N ILE A 133 -6.73 8.76 -6.93
CA ILE A 133 -6.10 9.56 -5.89
C ILE A 133 -6.96 9.58 -4.63
N HIS A 134 -6.34 9.29 -3.49
CA HIS A 134 -6.99 9.22 -2.20
C HIS A 134 -6.03 9.59 -1.07
N ALA A 135 -6.61 9.94 0.06
CA ALA A 135 -5.95 9.81 1.35
C ALA A 135 -6.49 8.55 2.03
N ASP A 136 -5.61 7.81 2.67
CA ASP A 136 -5.93 6.55 3.34
C ASP A 136 -6.88 6.74 4.54
N PHE A 137 -7.43 5.63 5.05
CA PHE A 137 -8.04 5.66 6.37
C PHE A 137 -6.98 5.97 7.44
N THR A 138 -7.34 6.80 8.40
CA THR A 138 -6.39 7.38 9.36
C THR A 138 -6.28 6.59 10.66
N VAL A 139 -7.26 5.72 10.97
CA VAL A 139 -7.29 4.90 12.19
C VAL A 139 -7.52 3.45 11.83
N HIS A 140 -6.78 2.55 12.48
CA HIS A 140 -6.91 1.12 12.26
C HIS A 140 -8.36 0.64 12.52
N PRO A 141 -9.00 -0.09 11.58
CA PRO A 141 -10.41 -0.48 11.70
C PRO A 141 -10.76 -1.29 12.96
N HIS A 142 -9.78 -2.02 13.51
CA HIS A 142 -9.95 -2.87 14.69
C HIS A 142 -9.25 -2.34 15.96
N HIS A 143 -8.46 -1.27 15.85
CA HIS A 143 -7.72 -0.68 16.97
C HIS A 143 -7.97 0.84 17.01
N ARG A 144 -8.95 1.26 17.81
CA ARG A 144 -9.47 2.64 17.80
C ARG A 144 -8.46 3.73 18.21
N HIS A 145 -7.39 3.34 18.89
CA HIS A 145 -6.32 4.23 19.32
C HIS A 145 -5.10 4.20 18.41
N TRP A 146 -5.11 3.39 17.35
CA TRP A 146 -3.97 3.29 16.44
C TRP A 146 -4.15 4.24 15.26
N GLN A 147 -3.38 5.32 15.25
CA GLN A 147 -3.32 6.24 14.11
C GLN A 147 -2.32 5.72 13.09
N ARG A 148 -2.72 5.61 11.82
CA ARG A 148 -1.82 5.24 10.73
C ARG A 148 -0.87 6.41 10.46
N ARG A 149 0.43 6.12 10.33
CA ARG A 149 1.49 7.14 10.24
C ARG A 149 2.34 7.00 8.99
N VAL A 150 2.72 5.78 8.62
CA VAL A 150 3.69 5.54 7.55
C VAL A 150 3.24 4.40 6.67
N ASN A 151 3.40 4.58 5.36
CA ASN A 151 3.27 3.53 4.35
C ASN A 151 4.65 3.17 3.81
N VAL A 152 4.95 1.87 3.71
CA VAL A 152 6.12 1.32 3.02
C VAL A 152 5.63 0.46 1.87
N LEU A 153 5.97 0.85 0.64
CA LEU A 153 5.59 0.14 -0.58
C LEU A 153 6.84 -0.35 -1.31
N VAL A 154 7.04 -1.67 -1.35
CA VAL A 154 8.14 -2.30 -2.10
C VAL A 154 7.59 -2.89 -3.40
N TYR A 155 8.16 -2.51 -4.53
CA TYR A 155 7.72 -2.96 -5.86
C TYR A 155 8.50 -4.19 -6.36
N LEU A 156 7.78 -5.15 -6.93
CA LEU A 156 8.30 -6.46 -7.36
C LEU A 156 8.10 -6.68 -8.86
N ASN A 157 8.33 -5.65 -9.68
CA ASN A 157 7.96 -5.66 -11.10
C ASN A 157 9.21 -5.70 -11.99
N PRO A 158 9.77 -6.89 -12.28
CA PRO A 158 10.90 -7.01 -13.19
C PRO A 158 10.50 -6.52 -14.59
N ASP A 159 11.43 -5.85 -15.25
CA ASP A 159 11.30 -5.34 -16.62
C ASP A 159 10.11 -4.40 -16.83
N TRP A 160 9.65 -3.72 -15.77
CA TRP A 160 8.56 -2.75 -15.89
C TRP A 160 9.02 -1.52 -16.67
N VAL A 161 8.41 -1.30 -17.84
CA VAL A 161 8.71 -0.14 -18.69
C VAL A 161 7.74 1.01 -18.42
N GLU A 162 8.19 2.24 -18.71
CA GLU A 162 7.44 3.46 -18.38
C GLU A 162 6.09 3.57 -19.10
N GLU A 163 6.03 3.06 -20.32
CA GLU A 163 4.86 3.09 -21.20
C GLU A 163 3.68 2.29 -20.64
N TRP A 164 3.94 1.35 -19.74
CA TRP A 164 2.91 0.55 -19.08
C TRP A 164 2.15 1.33 -17.99
N GLY A 165 2.61 2.53 -17.65
CA GLY A 165 1.99 3.38 -16.64
C GLY A 165 2.11 2.79 -15.23
N GLY A 166 1.05 2.95 -14.41
CA GLY A 166 1.03 2.44 -13.03
C GLY A 166 1.92 3.22 -12.06
N LYS A 167 2.36 4.43 -12.44
CA LYS A 167 3.13 5.34 -11.58
C LYS A 167 2.31 5.67 -10.33
N LEU A 168 2.93 5.56 -9.16
CA LEU A 168 2.39 6.17 -7.95
C LEU A 168 2.54 7.69 -8.09
N GLU A 169 1.43 8.40 -8.03
CA GLU A 169 1.36 9.85 -7.98
C GLU A 169 1.24 10.29 -6.52
N LEU A 170 2.05 11.26 -6.10
CA LEU A 170 1.90 12.00 -4.85
C LEU A 170 1.45 13.42 -5.21
N TRP A 171 0.34 13.84 -4.64
CA TRP A 171 -0.31 15.13 -4.90
C TRP A 171 -0.14 16.05 -3.69
N ASP A 172 -0.17 17.36 -3.93
CA ASP A 172 -0.19 18.33 -2.83
C ASP A 172 -1.42 18.16 -1.93
N THR A 173 -1.31 18.62 -0.68
CA THR A 173 -2.37 18.51 0.34
C THR A 173 -3.64 19.29 0.00
N GLN A 174 -3.63 20.09 -1.07
CA GLN A 174 -4.77 20.85 -1.57
C GLN A 174 -5.38 20.23 -2.84
N MET A 175 -4.87 19.08 -3.30
CA MET A 175 -5.25 18.42 -4.56
C MET A 175 -5.15 19.31 -5.81
N LYS A 176 -4.19 20.22 -5.87
CA LYS A 176 -4.03 21.13 -7.01
C LYS A 176 -3.11 20.60 -8.09
N ALA A 177 -2.04 19.92 -7.70
CA ALA A 177 -1.01 19.41 -8.61
C ALA A 177 -0.43 18.08 -8.12
N CYS A 178 -0.03 17.26 -9.09
CA CYS A 178 0.83 16.10 -8.84
C CYS A 178 2.28 16.58 -8.76
N GLU A 179 2.89 16.51 -7.59
CA GLU A 179 4.26 16.99 -7.37
C GLU A 179 5.31 15.90 -7.61
N LYS A 180 4.94 14.62 -7.39
CA LYS A 180 5.85 13.49 -7.60
C LYS A 180 5.15 12.34 -8.31
N LYS A 181 5.87 11.72 -9.26
CA LYS A 181 5.48 10.43 -9.84
C LYS A 181 6.61 9.43 -9.67
N VAL A 182 6.27 8.20 -9.27
CA VAL A 182 7.23 7.12 -9.03
C VAL A 182 6.82 5.89 -9.83
N LEU A 183 7.71 5.46 -10.74
CA LEU A 183 7.49 4.22 -11.49
C LEU A 183 7.59 3.00 -10.56
N PRO A 184 6.73 1.99 -10.71
CA PRO A 184 6.70 0.83 -9.84
C PRO A 184 7.74 -0.22 -10.28
N VAL A 185 9.00 0.16 -10.50
CA VAL A 185 10.05 -0.76 -10.98
C VAL A 185 10.55 -1.70 -9.89
N PHE A 186 11.15 -2.83 -10.29
CA PHE A 186 11.70 -3.83 -9.38
C PHE A 186 12.65 -3.25 -8.32
N ASN A 187 12.49 -3.71 -7.08
CA ASN A 187 13.31 -3.35 -5.91
C ASN A 187 13.36 -1.87 -5.55
N ARG A 188 12.40 -1.10 -6.06
CA ARG A 188 12.15 0.26 -5.60
C ARG A 188 11.20 0.23 -4.41
N CYS A 189 11.58 0.94 -3.36
CA CYS A 189 10.73 1.20 -2.20
C CYS A 189 10.30 2.66 -2.18
N VAL A 190 9.03 2.91 -1.85
CA VAL A 190 8.52 4.24 -1.54
C VAL A 190 8.01 4.23 -0.12
N ILE A 191 8.56 5.12 0.70
CA ILE A 191 8.14 5.33 2.08
C ILE A 191 7.55 6.73 2.17
N PHE A 192 6.39 6.88 2.79
CA PHE A 192 5.76 8.19 2.96
C PHE A 192 4.84 8.25 4.17
N ASN A 193 4.71 9.46 4.71
CA ASN A 193 3.74 9.73 5.77
C ASN A 193 2.32 9.63 5.21
N THR A 194 1.43 9.09 6.02
CA THR A 194 0.00 9.11 5.75
C THR A 194 -0.73 9.96 6.78
N ASP A 195 -1.63 10.80 6.30
CA ASP A 195 -2.49 11.66 7.09
C ASP A 195 -3.80 11.94 6.30
N ALA A 196 -4.61 12.85 6.82
CA ALA A 196 -5.89 13.25 6.25
C ALA A 196 -5.77 13.94 4.87
N ASP A 197 -4.58 14.34 4.44
CA ASP A 197 -4.36 15.07 3.20
C ASP A 197 -3.12 14.61 2.44
N SER A 198 -2.57 13.44 2.80
CA SER A 198 -1.46 12.81 2.08
C SER A 198 -1.98 12.10 0.82
N TYR A 199 -2.35 12.87 -0.20
CA TYR A 199 -3.03 12.36 -1.37
C TYR A 199 -2.12 11.60 -2.34
N HIS A 200 -2.46 10.35 -2.61
CA HIS A 200 -1.69 9.49 -3.51
C HIS A 200 -2.56 8.46 -4.25
N GLY A 201 -2.02 7.85 -5.30
CA GLY A 201 -2.67 6.77 -6.03
C GLY A 201 -1.93 6.42 -7.33
N HIS A 202 -2.42 5.45 -8.08
CA HIS A 202 -2.01 5.21 -9.47
C HIS A 202 -3.26 5.27 -10.35
N PRO A 203 -3.75 6.48 -10.65
CA PRO A 203 -5.09 6.70 -11.21
C PRO A 203 -5.19 6.30 -12.69
N GLU A 204 -4.06 6.28 -13.41
CA GLU A 204 -4.03 5.85 -14.80
C GLU A 204 -4.06 4.31 -14.86
N PRO A 205 -5.07 3.71 -15.52
CA PRO A 205 -5.13 2.27 -15.71
C PRO A 205 -3.87 1.75 -16.41
N THR A 206 -3.28 0.69 -15.86
CA THR A 206 -2.06 0.10 -16.43
C THR A 206 -2.31 -0.46 -17.83
N THR A 207 -1.31 -0.34 -18.70
CA THR A 207 -1.34 -0.84 -20.09
C THR A 207 -0.38 -2.00 -20.31
N CYS A 208 0.13 -2.59 -19.22
CA CYS A 208 1.01 -3.77 -19.26
C CYS A 208 0.37 -4.96 -19.98
N PRO A 209 1.16 -5.91 -20.51
CA PRO A 209 0.68 -7.19 -21.04
C PRO A 209 -0.21 -7.97 -20.06
N GLU A 210 -1.03 -8.89 -20.57
CA GLU A 210 -1.95 -9.70 -19.75
C GLU A 210 -1.23 -10.63 -18.75
N ASP A 211 -0.01 -11.06 -19.08
CA ASP A 211 0.86 -11.90 -18.25
C ASP A 211 1.80 -11.06 -17.35
N ARG A 212 1.55 -9.76 -17.24
CA ARG A 212 2.30 -8.84 -16.37
C ARG A 212 1.35 -8.12 -15.46
N HIS A 213 1.75 -7.99 -14.19
CA HIS A 213 0.95 -7.33 -13.17
C HIS A 213 1.80 -6.32 -12.40
N ARG A 214 1.20 -5.20 -12.00
CA ARG A 214 1.80 -4.26 -11.06
C ARG A 214 1.63 -4.82 -9.65
N ARG A 215 2.73 -5.28 -9.05
CA ARG A 215 2.82 -5.94 -7.75
C ARG A 215 3.58 -5.09 -6.73
N SER A 216 3.14 -5.19 -5.48
CA SER A 216 3.85 -4.61 -4.35
C SER A 216 3.62 -5.40 -3.07
N ILE A 217 4.59 -5.34 -2.16
CA ILE A 217 4.36 -5.56 -0.72
C ILE A 217 4.06 -4.17 -0.14
N ALA A 218 2.92 -4.03 0.53
CA ALA A 218 2.45 -2.78 1.12
C ALA A 218 2.23 -2.96 2.62
N LEU A 219 3.01 -2.25 3.44
CA LEU A 219 2.99 -2.34 4.90
C LEU A 219 2.71 -0.98 5.51
N TYR A 220 1.90 -0.98 6.57
CA TYR A 220 1.42 0.24 7.21
C TYR A 220 1.76 0.22 8.70
N TYR A 221 2.22 1.36 9.18
CA TYR A 221 2.72 1.50 10.54
C TYR A 221 1.95 2.58 11.28
N TYR A 222 1.78 2.38 12.58
CA TYR A 222 0.86 3.12 13.41
C TYR A 222 1.55 3.69 14.63
N THR A 223 0.98 4.72 15.24
CA THR A 223 1.26 5.11 16.63
C THR A 223 0.01 4.95 17.48
N GLU A 224 0.19 4.72 18.78
CA GLU A 224 -0.92 4.77 19.73
C GLU A 224 -1.18 6.22 20.15
N GLU A 225 -2.42 6.66 20.01
CA GLU A 225 -2.85 8.02 20.27
C GLU A 225 -4.09 8.02 21.17
N ALA A 226 -4.17 8.97 22.11
CA ALA A 226 -5.30 9.06 23.03
C ALA A 226 -6.61 9.38 22.30
N GLN A 227 -6.54 10.27 21.30
CA GLN A 227 -7.70 10.74 20.52
C GLN A 227 -7.32 10.89 19.05
N PRO A 228 -7.12 9.79 18.30
CA PRO A 228 -6.75 9.89 16.90
C PRO A 228 -7.93 10.42 16.07
N PHE A 229 -7.61 11.19 15.04
CA PHE A 229 -8.61 11.63 14.07
C PHE A 229 -9.02 10.46 13.19
N ARG A 230 -10.25 9.96 13.32
CA ARG A 230 -10.77 8.83 12.54
C ARG A 230 -11.45 9.30 11.27
N ARG A 231 -10.97 8.81 10.13
CA ARG A 231 -11.58 8.99 8.82
C ARG A 231 -11.37 7.74 7.97
N ALA A 232 -12.37 7.38 7.18
CA ALA A 232 -12.24 6.33 6.16
C ALA A 232 -11.37 6.82 4.99
N THR A 233 -10.96 5.88 4.13
CA THR A 233 -10.30 6.22 2.85
C THR A 233 -11.14 7.25 2.09
N HIS A 234 -10.49 8.31 1.64
CA HIS A 234 -11.14 9.44 1.02
C HIS A 234 -10.56 9.70 -0.37
N TYR A 235 -11.33 9.34 -1.39
CA TYR A 235 -11.00 9.53 -2.80
C TYR A 235 -11.25 10.96 -3.25
N MET A 236 -10.33 11.47 -4.07
CA MET A 236 -10.34 12.80 -4.64
C MET A 236 -10.42 12.75 -6.15
N VAL A 237 -11.10 13.74 -6.72
CA VAL A 237 -11.18 13.95 -8.17
C VAL A 237 -9.98 14.79 -8.59
N ARG A 238 -9.26 14.37 -9.63
CA ARG A 238 -8.17 15.16 -10.18
C ARG A 238 -8.69 16.42 -10.88
N PRO A 239 -7.91 17.51 -10.89
CA PRO A 239 -8.20 18.67 -11.72
C PRO A 239 -8.46 18.27 -13.18
N GLY A 240 -9.52 18.80 -13.79
CA GLY A 240 -9.94 18.46 -15.16
C GLY A 240 -10.89 17.25 -15.28
N GLU A 241 -11.17 16.55 -14.17
CA GLU A 241 -12.08 15.40 -14.15
C GLU A 241 -13.40 15.69 -13.40
N GLU A 242 -13.85 16.95 -13.36
CA GLU A 242 -14.95 17.42 -12.51
C GLU A 242 -16.27 16.67 -12.73
N LYS A 243 -16.49 16.15 -13.94
CA LYS A 243 -17.65 15.32 -14.28
C LYS A 243 -17.75 14.04 -13.44
N LYS A 244 -16.63 13.57 -12.85
CA LYS A 244 -16.55 12.39 -11.98
C LYS A 244 -16.96 12.66 -10.53
N LYS A 245 -17.10 13.94 -10.10
CA LYS A 245 -17.35 14.34 -8.70
C LYS A 245 -18.52 13.66 -8.04
N PHE A 246 -19.64 13.53 -8.74
CA PHE A 246 -20.83 12.88 -8.18
C PHE A 246 -20.57 11.41 -7.86
N MET A 247 -19.96 10.67 -8.80
CA MET A 247 -19.64 9.26 -8.62
C MET A 247 -18.62 9.04 -7.51
N VAL A 248 -17.56 9.85 -7.45
CA VAL A 248 -16.56 9.78 -6.36
C VAL A 248 -17.18 10.08 -5.01
N LYS A 249 -18.08 11.06 -4.90
CA LYS A 249 -18.76 11.38 -3.64
C LYS A 249 -19.65 10.23 -3.17
N LEU A 250 -20.41 9.63 -4.09
CA LEU A 250 -21.24 8.46 -3.80
C LEU A 250 -20.39 7.29 -3.31
N ASP A 251 -19.29 7.00 -4.00
CA ASP A 251 -18.35 5.93 -3.64
C ASP A 251 -17.70 6.16 -2.27
N ASN A 252 -17.25 7.39 -1.97
CA ASN A 252 -16.75 7.78 -0.64
C ASN A 252 -17.78 7.51 0.47
N THR A 253 -19.07 7.82 0.25
CA THR A 253 -20.14 7.51 1.21
C THR A 253 -20.26 6.00 1.43
N MET A 254 -20.23 5.21 0.36
CA MET A 254 -20.29 3.74 0.46
C MET A 254 -19.10 3.15 1.22
N VAL A 255 -17.88 3.66 0.96
CA VAL A 255 -16.66 3.26 1.65
C VAL A 255 -16.74 3.61 3.14
N ALA A 256 -17.20 4.82 3.49
CA ALA A 256 -17.35 5.21 4.89
C ALA A 256 -18.35 4.32 5.65
N VAL A 257 -19.50 4.01 5.03
CA VAL A 257 -20.49 3.08 5.59
C VAL A 257 -19.88 1.69 5.76
N TYR A 258 -19.15 1.20 4.76
CA TYR A 258 -18.45 -0.08 4.83
C TYR A 258 -17.47 -0.14 6.00
N THR A 259 -16.61 0.88 6.15
CA THR A 259 -15.63 0.97 7.23
C THR A 259 -16.30 0.95 8.60
N GLU A 260 -17.44 1.63 8.75
CA GLU A 260 -18.18 1.63 10.02
C GLU A 260 -18.77 0.26 10.34
N ILE A 261 -19.39 -0.40 9.35
CA ILE A 261 -19.93 -1.75 9.50
C ILE A 261 -18.81 -2.75 9.83
N LYS A 262 -17.66 -2.68 9.15
CA LYS A 262 -16.50 -3.55 9.40
C LYS A 262 -15.95 -3.35 10.82
N GLY A 263 -15.87 -2.11 11.28
CA GLY A 263 -15.48 -1.78 12.65
C GLY A 263 -16.45 -2.29 13.72
N MET A 264 -17.74 -2.40 13.41
CA MET A 264 -18.77 -2.91 14.33
C MET A 264 -18.87 -4.44 14.36
N LEU A 265 -18.75 -5.10 13.21
CA LEU A 265 -19.04 -6.54 13.06
C LEU A 265 -17.81 -7.46 13.19
N GLY A 266 -16.60 -6.90 13.19
CA GLY A 266 -15.38 -7.71 13.09
C GLY A 266 -15.22 -8.37 11.72
N SER A 267 -14.05 -8.95 11.48
CA SER A 267 -13.42 -9.26 10.17
C SER A 267 -14.12 -10.35 9.32
N ASN A 268 -15.38 -10.17 8.93
CA ASN A 268 -16.00 -11.00 7.89
C ASN A 268 -16.21 -10.23 6.58
N ASP A 269 -15.10 -9.90 5.92
CA ASP A 269 -15.06 -9.14 4.66
C ASP A 269 -15.89 -9.78 3.54
N LYS A 270 -16.14 -11.09 3.58
CA LYS A 270 -17.04 -11.79 2.63
C LYS A 270 -18.51 -11.40 2.82
N VAL A 271 -18.97 -11.18 4.05
CA VAL A 271 -20.34 -10.74 4.33
C VAL A 271 -20.50 -9.28 3.92
N VAL A 272 -19.52 -8.45 4.26
CA VAL A 272 -19.61 -7.01 3.98
C VAL A 272 -19.45 -6.71 2.49
N SER A 273 -18.56 -7.41 1.77
CA SER A 273 -18.45 -7.31 0.31
C SER A 273 -19.72 -7.78 -0.43
N LYS A 274 -20.44 -8.77 0.11
CA LYS A 274 -21.74 -9.21 -0.44
C LYS A 274 -22.82 -8.14 -0.28
N ILE A 275 -22.83 -7.42 0.85
CA ILE A 275 -23.73 -6.27 1.09
C ILE A 275 -23.40 -5.12 0.13
N LEU A 276 -22.12 -4.77 -0.02
CA LEU A 276 -21.72 -3.72 -0.97
C LEU A 276 -22.03 -4.07 -2.43
N ARG A 277 -21.81 -5.32 -2.86
CA ARG A 277 -22.18 -5.77 -4.21
C ARG A 277 -23.68 -5.63 -4.46
N PHE A 278 -24.49 -5.93 -3.45
CA PHE A 278 -25.95 -5.76 -3.50
C PHE A 278 -26.35 -4.30 -3.75
N PHE A 279 -25.68 -3.33 -3.12
CA PHE A 279 -25.93 -1.90 -3.33
C PHE A 279 -25.32 -1.32 -4.62
N SER A 280 -24.21 -1.90 -5.13
CA SER A 280 -23.50 -1.40 -6.32
C SER A 280 -24.12 -1.78 -7.67
N GLY A 281 -25.21 -2.56 -7.70
CA GLY A 281 -25.98 -2.86 -8.91
C GLY A 281 -25.29 -3.70 -10.00
N LYS A 282 -24.05 -4.15 -9.84
CA LYS A 282 -23.38 -5.03 -10.83
C LYS A 282 -23.82 -6.48 -10.66
N LYS A 283 -24.83 -6.90 -11.43
CA LYS A 283 -25.09 -8.31 -11.73
C LYS A 283 -23.88 -8.91 -12.45
N LYS A 284 -23.46 -10.12 -12.04
CA LYS A 284 -22.51 -10.96 -12.81
C LYS A 284 -23.06 -11.10 -14.23
N LYS A 285 -22.29 -10.68 -15.23
CA LYS A 285 -22.26 -11.35 -16.53
C LYS A 285 -21.06 -12.28 -16.50
#